data_AF-A0A662H3D4-F1
#
_entry.id   AF-A0A662H3D4-F1
#
_cell.length_a   1.000
_cell.length_b   1.000
_cell.length_c   1.000
_cell.angle_alpha   90.00
_cell.angle_beta   90.00
_cell.angle_gamma   90.00
#
_symmetry.space_group_name_H-M   'P 1'
#
loop_
_entity.id
_entity.type
_entity.pdbx_description
1 polymer ?
#
loop_
_entity_poly.entity_id
_entity_poly.type
_entity_poly.pdbx_seq_one_letter_code
_entity_poly.pdbx_strand_id
1 'polypeptide(L)'
;MSGKFAKSWEGDGNGVPFTVRLRNSILPRKPVKDRINRAIRMVEMQIKRMDSALSKFYARDRALFNQIVDAYMQRDLERARALANELSEMRKTEKTMLYSKLALEQVAIRLRTVSEVGSFVSVLDPVTKVLRGLRSQLVGVVPDTERALMDINSVLSEVMANADYISEVNVGFEASS
;
A
#
# COMPACT_ATOMS: atom_id res chain seq x y z
N MET A 1 7.66 -45.45 -53.18
CA MET A 1 7.47 -45.77 -51.74
C MET A 1 7.53 -44.49 -50.93
N SER A 2 6.41 -43.77 -50.79
CA SER A 2 6.30 -42.52 -50.03
C SER A 2 4.99 -42.57 -49.28
N GLY A 3 5.08 -42.83 -47.97
CA GLY A 3 3.91 -42.91 -47.09
C GLY A 3 4.25 -42.61 -45.63
N LYS A 4 5.46 -42.13 -45.35
CA LYS A 4 5.94 -41.83 -43.98
C LYS A 4 6.17 -40.35 -43.70
N PHE A 5 5.96 -39.47 -44.68
CA PHE A 5 6.12 -38.01 -44.50
C PHE A 5 4.81 -37.24 -44.27
N ALA A 6 3.65 -37.80 -44.64
CA ALA A 6 2.36 -37.14 -44.40
C ALA A 6 1.83 -37.33 -42.96
N LYS A 7 2.40 -38.26 -42.19
CA LYS A 7 1.88 -38.66 -40.87
C LYS A 7 2.43 -37.84 -39.70
N SER A 8 3.35 -36.90 -39.93
CA SER A 8 3.87 -36.01 -38.88
C SER A 8 3.12 -34.67 -38.80
N TRP A 9 2.05 -34.50 -39.58
CA TRP A 9 1.24 -33.27 -39.62
C TRP A 9 -0.21 -33.46 -39.18
N GLU A 10 -0.60 -34.68 -38.78
CA GLU A 10 -1.89 -34.96 -38.17
C GLU A 10 -1.69 -35.18 -36.67
N GLY A 11 -2.04 -34.14 -35.92
CA GLY A 11 -1.73 -33.99 -34.50
C GLY A 11 -2.43 -35.00 -33.60
N ASP A 12 -1.68 -35.43 -32.59
CA ASP A 12 -2.23 -36.08 -31.40
C ASP A 12 -3.03 -35.05 -30.59
N GLY A 13 -4.33 -35.28 -30.50
CA GLY A 13 -5.28 -34.40 -29.84
C GLY A 13 -5.16 -34.50 -28.32
N ASN A 14 -4.29 -33.68 -27.71
CA ASN A 14 -4.47 -33.23 -26.31
C ASN A 14 -3.52 -32.09 -25.85
N GLY A 15 -2.97 -31.30 -26.78
CA GLY A 15 -2.18 -30.11 -26.45
C GLY A 15 -2.91 -28.84 -26.85
N VAL A 16 -3.17 -27.93 -25.90
CA VAL A 16 -3.71 -26.60 -26.21
C VAL A 16 -2.82 -25.93 -27.28
N PRO A 17 -3.37 -25.44 -28.41
CA PRO A 17 -2.57 -24.98 -29.53
C PRO A 17 -1.59 -23.88 -29.15
N PHE A 18 -0.39 -23.88 -29.74
CA PHE A 18 0.70 -22.93 -29.47
C PHE A 18 0.24 -21.46 -29.60
N THR A 19 -0.73 -21.20 -30.48
CA THR A 19 -1.36 -19.88 -30.68
C THR A 19 -2.18 -19.40 -29.48
N VAL A 20 -2.63 -20.30 -28.60
CA VAL A 20 -3.32 -19.96 -27.34
C VAL A 20 -2.32 -19.68 -26.21
N ARG A 21 -1.16 -20.35 -26.21
CA ARG A 21 -0.07 -20.07 -25.26
C ARG A 21 0.60 -18.71 -25.54
N LEU A 22 0.73 -18.31 -26.81
CA LEU A 22 1.28 -17.00 -27.16
C LEU A 22 0.29 -15.83 -26.97
N ARG A 23 -1.03 -16.09 -26.99
CA ARG A 23 -2.05 -15.04 -26.85
C ARG A 23 -2.19 -14.49 -25.43
N ASN A 24 -1.71 -15.23 -24.42
CA ASN A 24 -1.71 -14.77 -23.03
C ASN A 24 -0.52 -13.85 -22.68
N SER A 25 0.46 -13.72 -23.58
CA SER A 25 1.64 -12.85 -23.40
C SER A 25 1.48 -11.46 -24.05
N ILE A 26 0.36 -11.19 -24.74
CA ILE A 26 0.15 -9.97 -25.54
C ILE A 26 -1.13 -9.23 -25.11
N LEU A 27 -1.63 -9.43 -23.88
CA LEU A 27 -2.42 -8.36 -23.27
C LEU A 27 -1.45 -7.28 -22.80
N PRO A 28 -1.56 -6.02 -23.26
CA PRO A 28 -0.87 -4.93 -22.60
C PRO A 28 -1.50 -4.76 -21.22
N ARG A 29 -1.03 -5.56 -20.26
CA ARG A 29 -1.28 -5.35 -18.83
C ARG A 29 -0.86 -3.92 -18.54
N LYS A 30 -1.74 -3.12 -17.92
CA LYS A 30 -1.51 -1.69 -17.67
C LYS A 30 -0.05 -1.45 -17.27
N PRO A 31 0.66 -0.50 -17.90
CA PRO A 31 2.08 -0.33 -17.67
C PRO A 31 2.32 -0.15 -16.17
N VAL A 32 3.37 -0.78 -15.64
CA VAL A 32 3.72 -0.78 -14.21
C VAL A 32 3.66 0.63 -13.61
N LYS A 33 4.04 1.64 -14.41
CA LYS A 33 3.91 3.07 -14.12
C LYS A 33 2.50 3.51 -13.72
N ASP A 34 1.45 3.05 -14.41
CA ASP A 34 0.06 3.41 -14.08
C ASP A 34 -0.39 2.85 -12.73
N ARG A 35 0.12 1.67 -12.38
CA ARG A 35 -0.18 0.98 -11.12
C ARG A 35 0.55 1.66 -9.95
N ILE A 36 1.80 2.06 -10.15
CA ILE A 36 2.54 2.91 -9.20
C ILE A 36 1.84 4.26 -9.02
N ASN A 37 1.46 4.93 -10.11
CA ASN A 37 0.72 6.20 -10.07
C ASN A 37 -0.64 6.06 -9.36
N ARG A 38 -1.29 4.91 -9.48
CA ARG A 38 -2.49 4.60 -8.69
C ARG A 38 -2.14 4.46 -7.20
N ALA A 39 -1.10 3.71 -6.85
CA ALA A 39 -0.66 3.56 -5.47
C ALA A 39 -0.28 4.91 -4.82
N ILE A 40 0.46 5.77 -5.54
CA ILE A 40 0.80 7.13 -5.08
C ILE A 40 -0.46 7.92 -4.75
N ARG A 41 -1.44 7.95 -5.66
CA ARG A 41 -2.72 8.66 -5.42
C ARG A 41 -3.48 8.12 -4.21
N MET A 42 -3.47 6.80 -4.00
CA MET A 42 -4.11 6.18 -2.83
C MET A 42 -3.41 6.58 -1.53
N VAL A 43 -2.07 6.58 -1.51
CA VAL A 43 -1.27 7.04 -0.36
C VAL A 43 -1.54 8.51 -0.07
N GLU A 44 -1.54 9.38 -1.09
CA GLU A 44 -1.84 10.81 -0.94
C GLU A 44 -3.25 11.08 -0.40
N MET A 45 -4.26 10.34 -0.89
CA MET A 45 -5.61 10.43 -0.33
C MET A 45 -5.64 10.04 1.14
N GLN A 46 -4.88 9.01 1.52
CA GLN A 46 -4.82 8.57 2.91
C GLN A 46 -4.12 9.60 3.81
N ILE A 47 -3.04 10.23 3.33
CA ILE A 47 -2.38 11.34 4.04
C ILE A 47 -3.37 12.47 4.31
N LYS A 48 -4.14 12.90 3.30
CA LYS A 48 -5.16 13.96 3.46
C LYS A 48 -6.25 13.58 4.48
N ARG A 49 -6.67 12.32 4.51
CA ARG A 49 -7.63 11.83 5.51
C ARG A 49 -7.05 11.89 6.92
N MET A 50 -5.78 11.51 7.07
CA MET A 50 -5.08 11.58 8.36
C MET A 50 -4.92 13.03 8.83
N ASP A 51 -4.65 13.98 7.94
CA ASP A 51 -4.63 15.41 8.28
C ASP A 51 -5.98 15.91 8.80
N SER A 52 -7.08 15.53 8.13
CA SER A 52 -8.42 15.88 8.58
C SER A 52 -8.74 15.28 9.94
N ALA A 53 -8.34 14.02 10.18
CA ALA A 53 -8.52 13.37 11.47
C ALA A 53 -7.71 14.07 12.57
N LEU A 54 -6.41 14.30 12.35
CA LEU A 54 -5.53 15.00 13.29
C LEU A 54 -6.06 16.39 13.67
N SER A 55 -6.57 17.16 12.71
CA SER A 55 -7.19 18.45 12.99
C SER A 55 -8.39 18.35 13.95
N LYS A 56 -9.22 17.32 13.80
CA LYS A 56 -10.36 17.07 14.71
C LYS A 56 -9.87 16.65 16.10
N PHE A 57 -8.82 15.83 16.18
CA PHE A 57 -8.22 15.44 17.45
C PHE A 57 -7.67 16.66 18.18
N TYR A 58 -6.92 17.55 17.52
CA TYR A 58 -6.42 18.79 18.15
C TYR A 58 -7.52 19.72 18.65
N ALA A 59 -8.64 19.83 17.91
CA ALA A 59 -9.78 20.59 18.39
C ALA A 59 -10.39 19.97 19.65
N ARG A 60 -10.45 18.63 19.70
CA ARG A 60 -10.99 17.90 20.85
C ARG A 60 -10.04 17.87 22.05
N ASP A 61 -8.72 17.80 21.84
CA ASP A 61 -7.70 17.98 22.88
C ASP A 61 -7.92 19.32 23.60
N ARG A 62 -8.02 20.41 22.84
CA ARG A 62 -8.28 21.75 23.40
C ARG A 62 -9.60 21.82 24.17
N ALA A 63 -10.66 21.19 23.65
CA ALA A 63 -11.95 21.16 24.33
C ALA A 63 -11.88 20.37 25.66
N LEU A 64 -11.24 19.20 25.67
CA LEU A 64 -11.01 18.41 26.88
C LEU A 64 -10.14 19.19 27.88
N PHE A 65 -9.09 19.87 27.41
CA PHE A 65 -8.26 20.70 28.26
C PHE A 65 -9.07 21.80 28.96
N ASN A 66 -9.93 22.51 28.22
CA ASN A 66 -10.79 23.52 28.82
C ASN A 66 -11.76 22.91 29.85
N GLN A 67 -12.36 21.75 29.55
CA GLN A 67 -13.23 21.04 30.49
C GLN A 67 -12.50 20.59 31.77
N ILE A 68 -11.22 20.22 31.66
CA ILE A 68 -10.37 19.91 32.82
C ILE A 68 -10.22 21.16 33.69
N VAL A 69 -9.90 22.31 33.09
CA VAL A 69 -9.76 23.59 33.80
C VAL A 69 -11.07 23.95 34.51
N ASP A 70 -12.21 23.83 33.83
CA ASP A 70 -13.53 24.10 34.41
C ASP A 70 -13.85 23.18 35.61
N ALA A 71 -13.57 21.87 35.48
CA ALA A 71 -13.77 20.90 36.55
C ALA A 71 -12.86 21.20 37.76
N TYR A 72 -11.61 21.62 37.53
CA TYR A 72 -10.71 22.09 38.58
C TYR A 72 -11.24 23.34 39.30
N MET A 73 -11.78 24.31 38.57
CA MET A 73 -12.37 25.52 39.14
C MET A 73 -13.59 25.22 40.02
N GLN A 74 -14.38 24.22 39.64
CA GLN A 74 -15.55 23.75 40.40
C GLN A 74 -15.17 22.83 41.57
N ARG A 75 -13.87 22.58 41.78
CA ARG A 75 -13.34 21.61 42.77
C ARG A 75 -13.81 20.17 42.56
N ASP A 76 -14.26 19.82 41.36
CA ASP A 76 -14.60 18.46 40.97
C ASP A 76 -13.34 17.73 40.48
N LEU A 77 -12.51 17.33 41.45
CA LEU A 77 -11.20 16.74 41.18
C LEU A 77 -11.30 15.34 40.55
N GLU A 78 -12.35 14.58 40.84
CA GLU A 78 -12.57 13.25 40.27
C GLU A 78 -12.87 13.35 38.78
N ARG A 79 -13.75 14.29 38.39
CA ARG A 79 -14.01 14.57 36.97
C ARG A 79 -12.78 15.10 36.25
N ALA A 80 -12.04 16.03 36.86
CA ALA A 80 -10.81 16.57 36.28
C ALA A 80 -9.76 15.47 36.02
N ARG A 81 -9.59 14.52 36.95
CA ARG A 81 -8.70 13.36 36.80
C ARG A 81 -9.13 12.45 35.65
N ALA A 82 -10.41 12.13 35.56
CA ALA A 82 -10.94 11.28 34.49
C ALA A 82 -10.69 11.91 33.11
N LEU A 83 -11.00 13.20 32.95
CA LEU A 83 -10.77 13.94 31.71
C LEU A 83 -9.28 14.07 31.36
N ALA A 84 -8.40 14.24 32.37
CA ALA A 84 -6.95 14.28 32.16
C ALA A 84 -6.39 12.94 31.64
N ASN A 85 -6.91 11.82 32.15
CA ASN A 85 -6.56 10.49 31.62
C ASN A 85 -6.98 10.35 30.15
N GLU A 86 -8.22 10.73 29.81
CA GLU A 86 -8.70 10.71 28.42
C GLU A 86 -7.82 11.59 27.51
N LEU A 87 -7.48 12.80 27.95
CA LEU A 87 -6.60 13.70 27.22
C LEU A 87 -5.21 13.08 26.97
N SER A 88 -4.66 12.39 27.97
CA SER A 88 -3.35 11.73 27.84
C SER A 88 -3.37 10.59 26.80
N GLU A 89 -4.43 9.79 26.79
CA GLU A 89 -4.62 8.72 25.80
C GLU A 89 -4.89 9.28 24.40
N MET A 90 -5.64 10.37 24.31
CA MET A 90 -5.86 11.10 23.07
C MET A 90 -4.53 11.60 22.47
N ARG A 91 -3.66 12.21 23.26
CA ARG A 91 -2.33 12.68 22.81
C ARG A 91 -1.42 11.54 22.35
N LYS A 92 -1.45 10.39 23.03
CA LYS A 92 -0.72 9.18 22.57
C LYS A 92 -1.22 8.77 21.17
N THR A 93 -2.53 8.78 20.99
CA THR A 93 -3.18 8.45 19.73
C THR A 93 -2.81 9.42 18.61
N GLU A 94 -2.84 10.73 18.89
CA GLU A 94 -2.39 11.79 17.96
C GLU A 94 -0.95 11.58 17.52
N LYS A 95 -0.06 11.26 18.47
CA LYS A 95 1.36 11.02 18.19
C LYS A 95 1.55 9.81 17.26
N THR A 96 0.83 8.72 17.48
CA THR A 96 0.85 7.54 16.59
C THR A 96 0.34 7.88 15.19
N MET A 97 -0.74 8.67 15.08
CA MET A 97 -1.24 9.15 13.78
C MET A 97 -0.20 10.01 13.06
N LEU A 98 0.45 10.92 13.76
CA LEU A 98 1.46 11.81 13.17
C LEU A 98 2.62 11.00 12.59
N TYR A 99 3.18 10.05 13.35
CA TYR A 99 4.26 9.19 12.84
C TYR A 99 3.82 8.34 11.66
N SER A 100 2.60 7.84 11.71
CA SER A 100 2.04 7.04 10.61
C SER A 100 1.86 7.88 9.34
N LYS A 101 1.45 9.15 9.47
CA LYS A 101 1.35 10.10 8.36
C LYS A 101 2.73 10.34 7.74
N LEU A 102 3.75 10.63 8.54
CA LEU A 102 5.12 10.85 8.08
C LEU A 102 5.67 9.62 7.34
N ALA A 103 5.39 8.42 7.84
CA ALA A 103 5.77 7.19 7.17
C ALA A 103 5.07 7.02 5.81
N LEU A 104 3.79 7.40 5.68
CA LEU A 104 3.09 7.41 4.39
C LEU A 104 3.66 8.45 3.43
N GLU A 105 4.06 9.63 3.91
CA GLU A 105 4.76 10.63 3.10
C GLU A 105 6.08 10.07 2.55
N GLN A 106 6.84 9.36 3.39
CA GLN A 106 8.07 8.69 2.98
C GLN A 106 7.80 7.60 1.93
N VAL A 107 6.72 6.83 2.09
CA VAL A 107 6.28 5.84 1.09
C VAL A 107 5.96 6.53 -0.24
N ALA A 108 5.22 7.63 -0.24
CA ALA A 108 4.88 8.36 -1.46
C ALA A 108 6.14 8.85 -2.20
N ILE A 109 7.13 9.38 -1.47
CA ILE A 109 8.42 9.81 -2.05
C ILE A 109 9.13 8.62 -2.71
N ARG A 110 9.26 7.49 -2.01
CA ARG A 110 9.90 6.28 -2.57
C ARG A 110 9.17 5.74 -3.78
N LEU A 111 7.84 5.71 -3.77
CA LEU A 111 7.06 5.24 -4.92
C LEU A 111 7.26 6.13 -6.16
N ARG A 112 7.46 7.43 -5.99
CA ARG A 112 7.78 8.34 -7.11
C ARG A 112 9.16 8.01 -7.71
N THR A 113 10.16 7.70 -6.87
CA THR A 113 11.50 7.31 -7.36
C THR A 113 11.52 5.93 -8.01
N VAL A 114 10.62 5.01 -7.64
CA VAL A 114 10.48 3.70 -8.31
C VAL A 114 10.10 3.82 -9.78
N SER A 115 9.38 4.88 -10.16
CA SER A 115 9.00 5.09 -11.56
C SER A 115 10.20 5.31 -12.50
N GLU A 116 11.39 5.53 -11.94
CA GLU A 116 12.64 5.84 -12.65
C GLU A 116 13.64 4.65 -12.66
N VAL A 117 13.43 3.60 -11.85
CA VAL A 117 14.42 2.52 -11.63
C VAL A 117 13.85 1.16 -12.01
N GLY A 118 14.47 0.49 -12.99
CA GLY A 118 14.01 -0.79 -13.55
C GLY A 118 14.01 -2.01 -12.62
N SER A 119 14.58 -1.91 -11.41
CA SER A 119 14.50 -2.94 -10.36
C SER A 119 13.49 -2.54 -9.29
N PHE A 120 12.25 -3.01 -9.44
CA PHE A 120 11.11 -2.62 -8.60
C PHE A 120 11.13 -3.29 -7.22
N VAL A 121 11.69 -4.50 -7.10
CA VAL A 121 11.66 -5.30 -5.86
C VAL A 121 12.46 -4.67 -4.73
N SER A 122 13.67 -4.19 -5.03
CA SER A 122 14.58 -3.60 -4.05
C SER A 122 14.03 -2.33 -3.38
N VAL A 123 13.11 -1.64 -4.06
CA VAL A 123 12.50 -0.40 -3.55
C VAL A 123 11.10 -0.64 -2.97
N LEU A 124 10.33 -1.58 -3.52
CA LEU A 124 8.96 -1.85 -3.06
C LEU A 124 8.90 -2.74 -1.80
N ASP A 125 9.85 -3.66 -1.58
CA ASP A 125 9.85 -4.49 -0.38
C ASP A 125 9.87 -3.67 0.92
N PRO A 126 10.77 -2.67 1.10
CA PRO A 126 10.75 -1.78 2.25
C PRO A 126 9.42 -1.01 2.40
N VAL A 127 8.79 -0.62 1.29
CA VAL A 127 7.52 0.10 1.31
C VAL A 127 6.38 -0.78 1.83
N THR A 128 6.27 -2.02 1.35
CA THR A 128 5.23 -2.96 1.83
C THR A 128 5.40 -3.31 3.31
N LYS A 129 6.64 -3.36 3.82
CA LYS A 129 6.93 -3.57 5.25
C LYS A 129 6.44 -2.40 6.10
N VAL A 130 6.72 -1.16 5.68
CA VAL A 130 6.22 0.04 6.34
C VAL A 130 4.68 0.03 6.37
N LEU A 131 4.02 -0.20 5.24
CA LEU A 131 2.55 -0.23 5.17
C LEU A 131 1.92 -1.29 6.08
N ARG A 132 2.51 -2.49 6.15
CA ARG A 132 2.07 -3.54 7.08
C ARG A 132 2.23 -3.13 8.55
N GLY A 133 3.35 -2.50 8.90
CA GLY A 133 3.59 -1.99 10.25
C GLY A 133 2.68 -0.82 10.63
N LEU A 134 2.32 0.04 9.67
CA LEU A 134 1.32 1.10 9.90
C LEU A 134 -0.08 0.52 10.09
N ARG A 135 -0.44 -0.52 9.32
CA ARG A 135 -1.72 -1.20 9.48
C ARG A 135 -1.88 -1.72 10.91
N SER A 136 -0.89 -2.45 11.42
CA SER A 136 -0.97 -3.00 12.79
C SER A 136 -1.06 -1.92 13.87
N GLN A 137 -0.46 -0.74 13.65
CA GLN A 137 -0.48 0.37 14.61
C GLN A 137 -1.77 1.21 14.56
N LEU A 138 -2.42 1.26 13.41
CA LEU A 138 -3.63 2.07 13.20
C LEU A 138 -4.93 1.28 13.32
N VAL A 139 -4.85 -0.06 13.35
CA VAL A 139 -5.97 -0.94 13.69
C VAL A 139 -6.52 -0.54 15.06
N GLY A 140 -7.82 -0.23 15.12
CA GLY A 140 -8.51 0.23 16.33
C GLY A 140 -8.46 1.74 16.60
N VAL A 141 -7.61 2.48 15.88
CA VAL A 141 -7.50 3.95 16.04
C VAL A 141 -8.20 4.69 14.90
N VAL A 142 -8.00 4.25 13.65
CA VAL A 142 -8.70 4.81 12.47
C VAL A 142 -9.23 3.66 11.60
N PRO A 143 -10.52 3.28 11.74
CA PRO A 143 -11.10 2.13 11.05
C PRO A 143 -10.94 2.19 9.53
N ASP A 144 -11.13 3.38 8.95
CA ASP A 144 -11.07 3.56 7.48
C ASP A 144 -9.65 3.43 6.91
N THR A 145 -8.63 3.60 7.74
CA THR A 145 -7.23 3.55 7.30
C THR A 145 -6.79 2.12 7.06
N GLU A 146 -7.30 1.15 7.81
CA GLU A 146 -6.91 -0.26 7.69
C GLU A 146 -7.16 -0.79 6.27
N ARG A 147 -8.39 -0.57 5.75
CA ARG A 147 -8.77 -1.00 4.40
C ARG A 147 -7.93 -0.29 3.34
N ALA A 148 -7.76 1.02 3.47
CA ALA A 148 -6.95 1.78 2.53
C ALA A 148 -5.50 1.29 2.45
N LEU A 149 -4.88 0.99 3.60
CA LEU A 149 -3.52 0.43 3.64
C LEU A 149 -3.44 -0.98 3.06
N MET A 150 -4.49 -1.80 3.26
CA MET A 150 -4.59 -3.12 2.65
C MET A 150 -4.68 -3.03 1.12
N ASP A 151 -5.51 -2.11 0.60
CA ASP A 151 -5.67 -1.89 -0.83
C ASP A 151 -4.36 -1.37 -1.46
N ILE A 152 -3.66 -0.44 -0.79
CA ILE A 152 -2.35 0.03 -1.24
C ILE A 152 -1.35 -1.13 -1.28
N ASN A 153 -1.29 -1.94 -0.21
CA ASN A 153 -0.39 -3.08 -0.15
C ASN A 153 -0.70 -4.11 -1.25
N SER A 154 -1.98 -4.37 -1.54
CA SER A 154 -2.41 -5.26 -2.62
C SER A 154 -1.91 -4.79 -3.99
N VAL A 155 -2.09 -3.50 -4.30
CA VAL A 155 -1.60 -2.91 -5.57
C VAL A 155 -0.08 -3.06 -5.67
N LEU A 156 0.66 -2.78 -4.60
CA LEU A 156 2.13 -2.89 -4.61
C LEU A 156 2.61 -4.34 -4.72
N SER A 157 1.97 -5.29 -4.03
CA SER A 157 2.28 -6.72 -4.16
C SER A 157 2.04 -7.23 -5.58
N GLU A 158 0.95 -6.80 -6.21
CA GLU A 158 0.69 -7.13 -7.62
C GLU A 158 1.73 -6.43 -8.54
N VAL A 159 2.28 -5.26 -8.19
CA VAL A 159 3.39 -4.65 -8.97
C VAL A 159 4.65 -5.52 -8.87
N MET A 160 5.03 -5.93 -7.65
CA MET A 160 6.20 -6.80 -7.44
C MET A 160 6.08 -8.12 -8.20
N ALA A 161 4.93 -8.81 -8.09
CA ALA A 161 4.71 -10.10 -8.76
C ALA A 161 4.78 -10.02 -10.30
N ASN A 162 4.46 -8.87 -10.90
CA ASN A 162 4.57 -8.69 -12.35
C ASN A 162 5.95 -8.17 -12.78
N ALA A 163 6.69 -7.51 -11.89
CA ALA A 163 8.04 -7.02 -12.16
C ALA A 163 9.07 -8.17 -12.20
N ASP A 164 8.90 -9.19 -11.35
CA ASP A 164 9.75 -10.40 -11.36
C ASP A 164 9.69 -11.12 -12.71
N TYR A 165 8.49 -11.24 -13.28
CA TYR A 165 8.26 -11.85 -14.60
C TYR A 165 8.95 -11.10 -15.74
N ILE A 166 9.00 -9.75 -15.68
CA ILE A 166 9.66 -8.94 -16.70
C ILE A 166 11.18 -9.04 -16.59
N SER A 167 11.71 -9.19 -15.36
CA SER A 167 13.16 -9.36 -15.17
C SER A 167 13.65 -10.72 -15.67
N GLU A 168 12.91 -11.80 -15.41
CA GLU A 168 13.25 -13.14 -15.93
C GLU A 168 13.19 -13.22 -17.46
N VAL A 169 12.21 -12.55 -18.09
CA VAL A 169 12.07 -12.52 -19.55
C VAL A 169 13.20 -11.74 -20.24
N ASN A 170 13.70 -10.65 -19.64
CA ASN A 170 14.85 -9.92 -20.17
C ASN A 170 16.18 -10.66 -19.99
N VAL A 171 16.40 -11.29 -18.83
CA VAL A 171 17.63 -12.06 -18.57
C VAL A 171 17.72 -13.29 -19.49
N GLY A 172 16.59 -13.93 -19.79
CA GLY A 172 16.55 -15.05 -20.75
C GLY A 172 16.86 -14.67 -22.20
N PHE A 173 16.62 -13.41 -22.59
CA PHE A 173 16.88 -12.93 -23.95
C PHE A 173 18.35 -12.51 -24.16
N GLU A 174 18.97 -11.88 -23.16
CA GLU A 174 20.41 -11.55 -23.19
C GLU A 174 21.31 -12.79 -23.03
N ALA A 175 20.91 -13.79 -22.23
CA ALA A 175 21.71 -15.02 -22.06
C ALA A 175 21.63 -15.98 -23.26
N SER A 176 20.75 -15.71 -24.23
CA SER A 176 20.53 -16.53 -25.42
C SER A 176 20.98 -15.86 -26.73
N SER A 177 21.65 -14.69 -26.63
CA SER A 177 22.19 -13.92 -27.76
C SER A 177 23.69 -14.06 -27.91
#